data_AF-A0A926BPT5-F1
#
_entry.id   AF-A0A926BPT5-F1
#
_cell.length_a   1.000
_cell.length_b   1.000
_cell.length_c   1.000
_cell.angle_alpha   90.00
_cell.angle_beta   90.00
_cell.angle_gamma   90.00
#
_symmetry.space_group_name_H-M   'P 1'
#
loop_
_entity.id
_entity.type
_entity.pdbx_description
1 polymer ?
#
loop_
_entity_poly.entity_id
_entity_poly.type
_entity_poly.pdbx_seq_one_letter_code
_entity_poly.pdbx_strand_id
1 'polypeptide(L)'
;AERLISPTPRTLRALLDWSHDLLSPREKTLFRRLCVFPASFTASFAHAVCAEPRQELWDTLDTLADLAEKSVVVRSEDGRFRLLESLRNYASQQQPEDLYRFAMRKRSRSGWTPYAEHSPAKRKRHHCR
;
A
#
# COMPACT_ATOMS: atom_id res chain seq x y z
N ALA A 1 7.72 -24.02 -26.77
CA ALA A 1 8.55 -23.25 -25.83
C ALA A 1 8.08 -21.80 -25.85
N GLU A 2 7.15 -21.45 -24.96
CA GLU A 2 6.64 -20.08 -24.82
C GLU A 2 7.75 -19.18 -24.26
N ARG A 3 8.20 -18.23 -25.07
CA ARG A 3 9.06 -17.13 -24.62
C ARG A 3 8.19 -16.25 -23.71
N LEU A 4 8.37 -16.39 -22.40
CA LEU A 4 7.92 -15.43 -21.41
C LEU A 4 8.70 -14.12 -21.66
N ILE A 5 8.16 -13.25 -22.53
CA ILE A 5 8.66 -11.89 -22.69
C ILE A 5 8.32 -11.18 -21.39
N SER A 6 9.31 -11.00 -20.51
CA SER A 6 9.13 -10.12 -19.35
C SER A 6 8.74 -8.74 -19.89
N PRO A 7 7.62 -8.15 -19.45
CA PRO A 7 7.19 -6.85 -19.95
C PRO A 7 8.32 -5.84 -19.78
N THR A 8 8.64 -5.12 -20.85
CA THR A 8 9.66 -4.06 -20.75
C THR A 8 9.22 -3.02 -19.70
N PRO A 9 10.15 -2.29 -19.05
CA PRO A 9 9.81 -1.25 -18.07
C PRO A 9 8.78 -0.23 -18.59
N ARG A 10 8.76 0.00 -19.91
CA ARG A 10 7.82 0.89 -20.60
C ARG A 10 6.39 0.33 -20.64
N THR A 11 6.22 -0.97 -20.86
CA THR A 11 4.90 -1.63 -20.90
C THR A 11 4.29 -1.73 -19.50
N LEU A 12 5.10 -2.05 -18.48
CA LEU A 12 4.65 -2.09 -17.10
C LEU A 12 4.24 -0.69 -16.60
N ARG A 13 5.02 0.35 -16.92
CA ARG A 13 4.68 1.74 -16.58
C ARG A 13 3.33 2.15 -17.18
N ALA A 14 3.12 1.87 -18.47
CA ALA A 14 1.86 2.20 -19.14
C ALA A 14 0.64 1.51 -18.53
N LEU A 15 0.78 0.25 -18.10
CA LEU A 15 -0.28 -0.47 -17.38
C LEU A 15 -0.57 0.14 -16.01
N LEU A 16 0.46 0.58 -15.29
CA LEU A 16 0.33 1.25 -14.00
C LEU A 16 -0.28 2.64 -14.14
N ASP A 17 0.07 3.39 -15.20
CA ASP A 17 -0.54 4.68 -15.54
C ASP A 17 -2.04 4.53 -15.80
N TRP A 18 -2.45 3.52 -16.59
CA TRP A 18 -3.87 3.24 -16.82
C TRP A 18 -4.61 2.85 -15.54
N SER A 19 -4.03 1.98 -14.71
CA SER A 19 -4.62 1.61 -13.40
C SER A 19 -4.74 2.82 -12.48
N HIS A 20 -3.73 3.70 -12.49
CA HIS A 20 -3.75 4.94 -11.74
C HIS A 20 -4.83 5.90 -12.25
N ASP A 21 -5.07 5.97 -13.56
CA ASP A 21 -6.08 6.86 -14.14
C ASP A 21 -7.53 6.48 -13.84
N LEU A 22 -7.78 5.21 -13.50
CA LEU A 22 -9.06 4.72 -13.00
C LEU A 22 -9.35 5.12 -11.54
N LEU A 23 -8.37 5.69 -10.85
CA LEU A 23 -8.53 6.12 -9.46
C LEU A 23 -9.19 7.50 -9.38
N SER A 24 -10.10 7.64 -8.42
CA SER A 24 -10.68 8.95 -8.11
C SER A 24 -9.62 9.92 -7.59
N PRO A 25 -9.83 11.25 -7.64
CA PRO A 25 -8.84 12.22 -7.15
C PRO A 25 -8.41 11.99 -5.69
N ARG A 26 -9.36 11.53 -4.86
CA ARG A 26 -9.15 11.18 -3.45
C ARG A 26 -8.27 9.94 -3.32
N GLU A 27 -8.59 8.89 -4.06
CA GLU A 27 -7.81 7.65 -4.11
C GLU A 27 -6.39 7.90 -4.62
N LYS A 28 -6.23 8.67 -5.71
CA LYS A 28 -4.91 9.07 -6.26
C LYS A 28 -4.06 9.76 -5.21
N THR A 29 -4.67 10.62 -4.38
CA THR A 29 -3.96 11.34 -3.32
C THR A 29 -3.55 10.41 -2.20
N LEU A 30 -4.45 9.56 -1.71
CA LEU A 30 -4.11 8.58 -0.67
C LEU A 30 -3.05 7.59 -1.15
N PHE A 31 -3.25 7.00 -2.33
CA PHE A 31 -2.31 6.08 -3.00
C PHE A 31 -0.89 6.63 -3.05
N ARG A 32 -0.75 7.85 -3.54
CA ARG A 32 0.53 8.56 -3.60
C ARG A 32 1.18 8.70 -2.23
N ARG A 33 0.40 9.07 -1.21
CA ARG A 33 0.93 9.25 0.16
C ARG A 33 1.28 7.91 0.83
N LEU A 34 0.58 6.82 0.50
CA LEU A 34 0.84 5.48 1.05
C LEU A 34 2.21 4.91 0.67
N CYS A 35 2.89 5.44 -0.37
CA CYS A 35 4.20 4.94 -0.78
C CYS A 35 5.30 5.06 0.30
N VAL A 36 5.09 5.93 1.30
CA VAL A 36 6.01 6.11 2.44
C VAL A 36 6.05 4.90 3.37
N PHE A 37 5.03 4.02 3.33
CA PHE A 37 5.02 2.81 4.13
C PHE A 37 5.83 1.72 3.43
N PRO A 38 6.96 1.27 4.00
CA PRO A 38 7.79 0.23 3.36
C PRO A 38 7.19 -1.17 3.53
N ALA A 39 6.21 -1.34 4.41
CA ALA A 39 5.59 -2.62 4.76
C ALA A 39 4.10 -2.41 5.05
N SER A 40 3.46 -3.36 5.74
CA SER A 40 2.06 -3.23 6.13
C SER A 40 1.83 -2.13 7.17
N PHE A 41 0.63 -1.55 7.15
CA PHE A 41 0.18 -0.46 8.01
C PHE A 41 -1.27 -0.66 8.44
N THR A 42 -1.66 -0.03 9.55
CA THR A 42 -3.07 0.00 9.98
C THR A 42 -3.77 1.22 9.39
N ALA A 43 -5.10 1.18 9.29
CA ALA A 43 -5.88 2.32 8.79
C ALA A 43 -5.68 3.58 9.65
N SER A 44 -5.60 3.44 10.97
CA SER A 44 -5.33 4.56 11.88
C SER A 44 -3.97 5.21 11.62
N PHE A 45 -2.97 4.41 11.25
CA PHE A 45 -1.63 4.92 10.95
C PHE A 45 -1.57 5.57 9.57
N ALA A 46 -2.22 4.96 8.56
CA ALA A 46 -2.40 5.61 7.26
C ALA A 46 -3.12 6.96 7.40
N HIS A 47 -4.17 7.02 8.22
CA HIS A 47 -4.88 8.26 8.52
C HIS A 47 -3.96 9.32 9.16
N ALA A 48 -3.23 8.96 10.21
CA ALA A 48 -2.37 9.90 10.93
C ALA A 48 -1.24 10.52 10.08
N VAL A 49 -0.83 9.84 9.01
CA VAL A 49 0.25 10.28 8.11
C VAL A 49 -0.28 10.90 6.82
N CYS A 50 -1.35 10.35 6.26
CA CYS A 50 -1.80 10.64 4.90
C CYS A 50 -3.10 11.42 4.82
N ALA A 51 -3.86 11.58 5.92
CA ALA A 51 -5.15 12.28 5.87
C ALA A 51 -4.99 13.80 5.68
N GLU A 52 -5.99 14.40 5.04
CA GLU A 52 -6.08 15.86 4.91
C GLU A 52 -6.64 16.51 6.19
N PRO A 53 -6.39 17.81 6.41
CA PRO A 53 -7.00 18.52 7.53
C PRO A 53 -8.52 18.35 7.51
N ARG A 54 -9.11 18.01 8.66
CA ARG A 54 -10.55 17.78 8.87
C ARG A 54 -11.11 16.48 8.27
N GLN A 55 -10.29 15.66 7.61
CA GLN A 55 -10.69 14.32 7.20
C GLN A 55 -10.85 13.43 8.44
N GLU A 56 -11.88 12.58 8.47
CA GLU A 56 -12.06 11.64 9.57
C GLU A 56 -11.34 10.30 9.33
N LEU A 57 -11.30 9.45 10.36
CA LEU A 57 -10.73 8.10 10.22
C LEU A 57 -11.58 7.24 9.26
N TRP A 58 -12.91 7.33 9.36
CA TRP A 58 -13.85 6.57 8.52
C TRP A 58 -13.67 6.88 7.04
N ASP A 59 -13.53 8.16 6.71
CA ASP A 59 -13.15 8.64 5.38
C ASP A 59 -11.92 7.94 4.80
N THR A 60 -10.91 7.71 5.65
CA THR A 60 -9.66 7.08 5.22
C THR A 60 -9.84 5.58 5.06
N LEU A 61 -10.63 4.96 5.95
CA LEU A 61 -11.01 3.56 5.87
C LEU A 61 -11.79 3.26 4.59
N ASP A 62 -12.77 4.08 4.24
CA ASP A 62 -13.56 3.92 3.01
C ASP A 62 -12.67 4.00 1.77
N THR A 63 -11.79 5.01 1.72
CA THR A 63 -10.84 5.13 0.60
C THR A 63 -9.89 3.92 0.53
N LEU A 64 -9.47 3.36 1.67
CA LEU A 64 -8.66 2.14 1.70
C LEU A 64 -9.44 0.90 1.25
N ALA A 65 -10.74 0.84 1.52
CA ALA A 65 -11.62 -0.22 1.03
C ALA A 65 -11.78 -0.14 -0.48
N ASP A 66 -12.05 1.05 -1.03
CA ASP A 66 -12.13 1.28 -2.48
C ASP A 66 -10.83 0.88 -3.19
N LEU A 67 -9.68 1.24 -2.60
CA LEU A 67 -8.37 0.84 -3.12
C LEU A 67 -8.14 -0.67 -3.04
N ALA A 68 -8.71 -1.35 -2.04
CA ALA A 68 -8.61 -2.80 -1.90
C ALA A 68 -9.45 -3.52 -2.95
N GLU A 69 -10.66 -3.02 -3.25
CA GLU A 69 -11.51 -3.52 -4.33
C GLU A 69 -10.83 -3.38 -5.69
N LYS A 70 -10.08 -2.30 -5.91
CA LYS A 70 -9.28 -2.07 -7.12
C LYS A 70 -7.92 -2.79 -7.12
N SER A 71 -7.65 -3.66 -6.14
CA SER A 71 -6.39 -4.40 -5.98
C SER A 71 -5.14 -3.52 -5.90
N VAL A 72 -5.29 -2.25 -5.50
CA VAL A 72 -4.16 -1.33 -5.29
C VAL A 72 -3.47 -1.63 -3.96
N VAL A 73 -4.27 -1.90 -2.93
CA VAL A 73 -3.80 -2.36 -1.63
C VAL A 73 -4.36 -3.75 -1.32
N VAL A 74 -3.65 -4.51 -0.49
CA VAL A 74 -4.11 -5.80 0.02
C VAL A 74 -4.43 -5.65 1.49
N ARG A 75 -5.65 -6.04 1.88
CA ARG A 75 -6.06 -6.14 3.28
C ARG A 75 -5.79 -7.56 3.80
N SER A 76 -5.04 -7.65 4.89
CA SER A 76 -4.75 -8.89 5.61
C SER A 76 -5.87 -9.21 6.62
N GLU A 77 -5.96 -10.48 7.04
CA GLU A 77 -6.97 -10.95 8.00
C GLU A 77 -6.85 -10.28 9.37
N ASP A 78 -5.66 -9.83 9.74
CA ASP A 78 -5.38 -9.06 10.97
C ASP A 78 -5.77 -7.57 10.85
N GLY A 79 -6.45 -7.18 9.76
CA GLY A 79 -6.93 -5.82 9.53
C GLY A 79 -5.87 -4.83 9.07
N ARG A 80 -4.67 -5.30 8.72
CA ARG A 80 -3.61 -4.47 8.14
C ARG A 80 -3.75 -4.34 6.63
N PHE A 81 -3.19 -3.27 6.09
CA PHE A 81 -3.12 -2.99 4.67
C PHE A 81 -1.68 -3.01 4.20
N ARG A 82 -1.44 -3.41 2.95
CA ARG A 82 -0.13 -3.33 2.30
C ARG A 82 -0.31 -2.81 0.89
N LEU A 83 0.53 -1.84 0.49
CA LEU A 83 0.63 -1.42 -0.90
C LEU A 83 1.50 -2.41 -1.68
N LEU A 84 1.05 -2.86 -2.85
CA LEU A 84 1.84 -3.77 -3.70
C LEU A 84 3.16 -3.12 -4.10
N GLU A 85 4.26 -3.88 -4.11
CA GLU A 85 5.61 -3.33 -4.29
C GLU A 85 5.77 -2.58 -5.62
N SER A 86 5.27 -3.13 -6.73
CA SER A 86 5.31 -2.49 -8.04
C SER A 86 4.59 -1.14 -8.05
N LEU A 87 3.45 -1.05 -7.36
CA LEU A 87 2.65 0.15 -7.23
C LEU A 87 3.29 1.17 -6.27
N ARG A 88 3.96 0.70 -5.21
CA ARG A 88 4.76 1.53 -4.32
C ARG A 88 5.92 2.20 -5.05
N ASN A 89 6.66 1.43 -5.85
CA ASN A 89 7.76 1.95 -6.66
C ASN A 89 7.26 3.00 -7.66
N TYR A 90 6.11 2.76 -8.29
CA TYR A 90 5.46 3.72 -9.17
C TYR A 90 5.01 5.01 -8.46
N ALA A 91 4.38 4.89 -7.29
CA ALA A 91 3.92 6.04 -6.50
C ALA A 91 5.09 6.87 -5.94
N SER A 92 6.19 6.22 -5.53
CA SER A 92 7.37 6.90 -4.96
C SER A 92 8.05 7.85 -5.95
N GLN A 93 7.98 7.56 -7.26
CA GLN A 93 8.54 8.42 -8.30
C GLN A 93 7.73 9.70 -8.54
N GLN A 94 6.53 9.79 -7.96
CA GLN A 94 5.60 10.91 -8.13
C GLN A 94 5.46 11.76 -6.87
N GLN A 95 6.23 11.49 -5.81
CA GLN A 95 6.10 12.17 -4.53
C GLN A 95 7.29 13.08 -4.20
N PRO A 96 7.04 14.23 -3.55
CA PRO A 96 8.10 15.04 -2.97
C PRO A 96 8.69 14.37 -1.74
N GLU A 97 10.01 14.48 -1.57
CA GLU A 97 10.80 13.93 -0.45
C GLU A 97 10.26 14.32 0.94
N ASP A 98 9.59 15.46 1.06
CA ASP A 98 9.12 16.03 2.33
C ASP A 98 8.08 15.16 3.05
N LEU A 99 7.24 14.43 2.32
CA LEU A 99 6.25 13.54 2.92
C LEU A 99 6.90 12.35 3.63
N TYR A 100 7.99 11.83 3.07
CA TYR A 100 8.75 10.72 3.66
C TYR A 100 9.35 11.12 5.01
N ARG A 101 9.93 12.33 5.08
CA ARG A 101 10.47 12.90 6.32
C ARG A 101 9.37 13.11 7.37
N PHE A 102 8.18 13.57 6.96
CA PHE A 102 7.05 13.73 7.86
C PHE A 102 6.55 12.39 8.44
N ALA A 103 6.41 11.36 7.59
CA ALA A 103 6.01 10.02 8.00
C ALA A 103 6.98 9.42 9.03
N MET A 104 8.29 9.56 8.80
CA MET A 104 9.33 9.07 9.71
C MET A 104 9.31 9.78 11.07
N ARG A 105 8.98 11.08 11.13
CA ARG A 105 8.80 11.80 12.41
C ARG A 105 7.58 11.32 13.19
N LYS A 106 6.47 11.05 12.50
CA LYS A 106 5.24 10.54 13.11
C LYS A 106 5.40 9.09 13.61
N ARG A 107 6.20 8.27 12.91
CA ARG A 107 6.56 6.91 13.31
C ARG A 107 7.13 6.84 14.73
N SER A 108 8.06 7.72 15.08
CA SER A 108 8.71 7.72 16.40
C SER A 108 7.72 7.91 17.57
N ARG A 109 6.53 8.45 17.30
CA ARG A 109 5.46 8.65 18.29
C ARG A 109 4.38 7.57 18.29
N SER A 110 4.18 6.84 17.20
CA SER A 110 3.04 5.93 17.04
C SER A 110 3.32 4.47 17.40
N GLY A 111 4.56 4.10 17.71
CA GLY A 111 4.92 2.72 18.07
C GLY A 111 4.84 1.72 16.89
N TRP A 112 4.91 2.19 15.64
CA TRP A 112 4.92 1.31 14.47
C TRP A 112 6.22 0.49 14.38
N THR A 113 6.08 -0.83 14.52
CA THR A 113 7.07 -1.81 14.05
C THR A 113 6.70 -2.23 12.63
N PRO A 114 7.65 -2.19 11.67
CA PRO A 114 7.44 -2.86 10.40
C PRO A 114 7.11 -4.32 10.72
N TYR A 115 6.03 -4.82 10.15
CA TYR A 115 5.82 -6.26 10.15
C TYR A 115 6.94 -6.87 9.32
N ALA A 116 7.96 -7.39 10.00
CA ALA A 116 8.91 -8.30 9.37
C ALA A 116 8.09 -9.45 8.78
N GLU A 117 8.32 -9.73 7.50
CA GLU A 117 7.58 -10.72 6.72
C GLU A 117 7.33 -11.99 7.53
N HIS A 118 6.08 -12.44 7.56
CA HIS A 118 5.76 -13.77 8.06
C HIS A 118 6.51 -14.79 7.20
N SER A 119 7.45 -15.48 7.85
CA SER A 119 7.77 -16.86 7.48
C SER A 119 6.47 -17.67 7.43
N PRO A 120 6.22 -18.45 6.37
CA PRO A 120 5.03 -19.29 6.28
C PRO A 120 5.25 -20.51 7.17
N ALA A 121 4.94 -20.38 8.45
CA ALA A 121 4.94 -21.51 9.37
C ALA A 121 3.64 -21.50 10.16
N LYS A 122 2.59 -22.11 9.58
CA LYS A 122 1.90 -23.31 10.12
C LYS A 122 1.00 -23.93 9.04
N ARG A 123 1.58 -24.67 8.08
CA ARG A 123 0.81 -25.78 7.49
C ARG A 123 0.63 -26.80 8.61
N LYS A 124 -0.59 -26.91 9.15
CA LYS A 124 -0.98 -28.05 9.97
C LYS A 124 -0.71 -29.29 9.13
N ARG A 125 0.29 -30.09 9.52
CA ARG A 125 0.43 -31.45 9.02
C ARG A 125 -0.81 -32.17 9.53
N HIS A 126 -1.78 -32.40 8.65
CA HIS A 126 -2.79 -33.40 8.88
C HIS A 126 -2.04 -34.72 9.12
N HIS A 127 -2.16 -35.21 10.35
CA HIS A 127 -1.76 -36.54 10.72
C HIS A 127 -2.72 -37.48 9.99
N CYS A 128 -2.30 -38.01 8.84
CA CYS A 128 -2.96 -39.17 8.26
C CYS A 128 -2.19 -40.37 8.78
N ARG A 129 -2.90 -41.14 9.60
CA ARG A 129 -2.50 -42.41 10.18
C ARG A 129 -2.55 -43.51 9.11
#